data_AF-A0A7V9HNP7-F1
#
_entry.id   AF-A0A7V9HNP7-F1
#
_cell.length_a   1.000
_cell.length_b   1.000
_cell.length_c   1.000
_cell.angle_alpha   90.00
_cell.angle_beta   90.00
_cell.angle_gamma   90.00
#
_symmetry.space_group_name_H-M   'P 1'
#
loop_
_entity.id
_entity.type
_entity.pdbx_description
1 polymer ?
#
loop_
_entity_poly.entity_id
_entity_poly.type
_entity_poly.pdbx_seq_one_letter_code
_entity_poly.pdbx_strand_id
1 'polypeptide(L)'
;MTASHRVTIPEPIIAAIGAGRFRHVPNVVVLLVLLASAWFLPADGAAQEEGQAGAVVVVPITGVIDLGLAPFLGRALDEAAAQGAAAVLLEIDTPGGRLDAVLQMRDALLDSPVPTIAYVNRTAFSAGALIAIACEEIYMPPGAVIGAATPVDGAGETASEKVVSAVRTVFKTTAEARGRDPLVAEAMVDPTVVIDGLDDGDELLTLTTSEAVQWGYADGVAATRAEALAMAGLAGAPVVTVEPSLAEQAVRFVTDPVISSLLIILALLLIIGDFFVEGFGVAGAAGIALLGLFFWGHLLAGLAGWEDVALVGLGLLLIAAELLVVPGFGVTGILGLAALGGGLALALLGREIQTPEMITQAALTVAVSLLIVVIGIVAILALLPRSRRLNALVLQPAGNAAAARPASRGAGWGWLRWFGEAATRPASPSQPRLERRIEPAPTPPVSTPGTQPAGETMVGARGVTVTDLRPSGAAEIAGRRVDVVSAGDYIPAGATIEVVTDERYRRIVRRVAAS
;
A
#
# COMPACT_ATOMS: atom_id res chain seq x y z
N MET A 1 -50.48 25.39 -20.44
CA MET A 1 -50.49 23.98 -20.00
C MET A 1 -49.06 23.60 -19.66
N THR A 2 -48.69 23.66 -18.39
CA THR A 2 -47.35 23.36 -17.87
C THR A 2 -47.39 21.99 -17.19
N ALA A 3 -46.71 21.00 -17.76
CA ALA A 3 -46.57 19.68 -17.16
C ALA A 3 -45.31 19.68 -16.26
N SER A 4 -45.52 19.55 -14.95
CA SER A 4 -44.45 19.35 -13.97
C SER A 4 -44.05 17.88 -13.94
N HIS A 5 -42.87 17.53 -14.44
CA HIS A 5 -42.27 16.23 -14.17
C HIS A 5 -41.71 16.24 -12.73
N ARG A 6 -42.38 15.53 -11.81
CA ARG A 6 -41.79 15.16 -10.53
C ARG A 6 -40.85 13.98 -10.75
N VAL A 7 -39.58 14.16 -10.42
CA VAL A 7 -38.58 13.09 -10.35
C VAL A 7 -38.88 12.27 -9.10
N THR A 8 -39.35 11.03 -9.27
CA THR A 8 -39.50 10.05 -8.20
C THR A 8 -38.15 9.39 -7.91
N ILE A 9 -37.62 9.65 -6.72
CA ILE A 9 -36.42 8.98 -6.18
C ILE A 9 -36.82 7.54 -5.79
N PRO A 10 -36.06 6.51 -6.17
CA PRO A 10 -36.39 5.12 -5.82
C PRO A 10 -36.32 4.88 -4.31
N GLU A 11 -37.33 4.17 -3.77
CA GLU A 11 -37.52 3.86 -2.34
C GLU A 11 -36.29 3.35 -1.55
N PRO A 12 -35.35 2.56 -2.10
CA PRO A 12 -34.15 2.15 -1.34
C PRO A 12 -33.25 3.31 -0.91
N ILE A 13 -33.25 4.43 -1.64
CA ILE A 13 -32.46 5.63 -1.30
C ILE A 13 -33.11 6.37 -0.12
N ILE A 14 -34.46 6.42 -0.08
CA ILE A 14 -35.22 7.05 1.02
C ILE A 14 -35.08 6.21 2.30
N ALA A 15 -35.06 4.88 2.18
CA ALA A 15 -34.84 3.96 3.29
C ALA A 15 -33.41 4.06 3.89
N ALA A 16 -32.39 4.33 3.07
CA ALA A 16 -31.01 4.52 3.52
C ALA A 16 -30.82 5.81 4.34
N ILE A 17 -31.56 6.88 4.00
CA ILE A 17 -31.49 8.18 4.68
C ILE A 17 -32.31 8.17 6.00
N GLY A 18 -33.44 7.46 6.04
CA GLY A 18 -34.34 7.43 7.21
C GLY A 18 -33.88 6.55 8.38
N ALA A 19 -32.98 5.60 8.17
CA ALA A 19 -32.69 4.55 9.16
C ALA A 19 -31.61 4.88 10.22
N GLY A 20 -31.06 6.10 10.25
CA GLY A 20 -30.07 6.49 11.27
C GLY A 20 -28.77 5.65 11.29
N ARG A 21 -28.50 4.89 10.23
CA ARG A 21 -27.39 3.93 10.12
C ARG A 21 -26.02 4.59 9.90
N PHE A 22 -25.99 5.91 9.76
CA PHE A 22 -24.81 6.76 9.73
C PHE A 22 -24.66 7.59 11.03
N ARG A 23 -25.17 7.17 12.18
CA ARG A 23 -25.02 7.97 13.43
C ARG A 23 -23.63 7.92 14.06
N HIS A 24 -22.79 6.94 13.72
CA HIS A 24 -21.44 6.78 14.28
C HIS A 24 -20.28 7.04 13.29
N VAL A 25 -20.55 6.95 11.98
CA VAL A 25 -19.62 7.37 10.92
C VAL A 25 -19.22 8.85 11.02
N PRO A 26 -20.12 9.82 11.29
CA PRO A 26 -19.73 11.20 11.48
C PRO A 26 -18.89 11.33 12.75
N ASN A 27 -19.09 10.53 13.81
CA ASN A 27 -18.33 10.70 15.04
C ASN A 27 -16.88 10.20 14.93
N VAL A 28 -16.61 9.13 14.17
CA VAL A 28 -15.24 8.64 13.95
C VAL A 28 -14.52 9.49 12.91
N VAL A 29 -15.21 9.90 11.83
CA VAL A 29 -14.65 10.83 10.84
C VAL A 29 -14.44 12.20 11.46
N VAL A 30 -15.37 12.72 12.27
CA VAL A 30 -15.19 13.96 13.05
C VAL A 30 -14.11 13.78 14.11
N LEU A 31 -13.96 12.63 14.77
CA LEU A 31 -12.85 12.41 15.71
C LEU A 31 -11.50 12.37 14.99
N LEU A 32 -11.40 11.72 13.82
CA LEU A 32 -10.19 11.69 13.00
C LEU A 32 -9.88 13.06 12.37
N VAL A 33 -10.91 13.81 11.96
CA VAL A 33 -10.78 15.20 11.49
C VAL A 33 -10.46 16.13 12.65
N LEU A 34 -10.98 15.92 13.86
CA LEU A 34 -10.65 16.69 15.05
C LEU A 34 -9.23 16.38 15.52
N LEU A 35 -8.83 15.11 15.50
CA LEU A 35 -7.45 14.69 15.77
C LEU A 35 -6.51 15.25 14.69
N ALA A 36 -6.84 15.19 13.41
CA ALA A 36 -6.06 15.82 12.35
C ALA A 36 -6.04 17.35 12.47
N SER A 37 -7.14 17.99 12.86
CA SER A 37 -7.22 19.44 13.08
C SER A 37 -6.48 19.89 14.33
N ALA A 38 -6.31 19.00 15.32
CA ALA A 38 -5.49 19.26 16.49
C ALA A 38 -3.99 19.29 16.14
N TRP A 39 -3.59 18.76 14.97
CA TRP A 39 -2.25 18.93 14.41
C TRP A 39 -2.11 20.24 13.61
N PHE A 40 -3.23 20.88 13.24
CA PHE A 40 -3.28 22.21 12.63
C PHE A 40 -3.50 23.34 13.65
N LEU A 41 -3.62 23.02 14.94
CA LEU A 41 -3.49 24.05 15.98
C LEU A 41 -2.06 24.60 15.87
N PRO A 42 -1.88 25.92 15.65
CA PRO A 42 -0.55 26.50 15.74
C PRO A 42 0.00 26.12 17.11
N ALA A 43 1.15 25.46 17.12
CA ALA A 43 1.90 25.27 18.35
C ALA A 43 2.30 26.66 18.82
N ASP A 44 1.47 27.26 19.68
CA ASP A 44 1.81 28.49 20.37
C ASP A 44 3.10 28.23 21.16
N GLY A 45 4.20 28.80 20.65
CA GLY A 45 5.40 29.11 21.39
C GLY A 45 6.21 27.91 21.88
N ALA A 46 6.76 27.09 20.98
CA ALA A 46 8.16 26.72 21.22
C ALA A 46 8.94 28.03 21.13
N ALA A 47 9.57 28.44 22.23
CA ALA A 47 10.39 29.64 22.28
C ALA A 47 11.34 29.63 21.08
N GLN A 48 11.09 30.50 20.09
CA GLN A 48 12.11 30.86 19.13
C GLN A 48 13.21 31.47 19.96
N GLU A 49 14.31 30.76 20.14
CA GLU A 49 15.57 31.42 20.50
C GLU A 49 15.72 32.54 19.47
N GLU A 50 15.70 33.79 19.94
CA GLU A 50 15.86 34.96 19.07
C GLU A 50 17.11 34.73 18.22
N GLY A 51 16.90 34.48 16.92
CA GLY A 51 17.97 34.26 15.97
C GLY A 51 18.97 35.40 16.11
N GLN A 52 20.18 35.07 16.55
CA GLN A 52 21.21 36.08 16.75
C GLN A 52 21.63 36.58 15.38
N ALA A 53 21.23 37.81 15.03
CA ALA A 53 21.63 38.45 13.79
C ALA A 53 23.16 38.37 13.62
N GLY A 54 23.61 37.96 12.44
CA GLY A 54 25.03 37.70 12.16
C GLY A 54 25.56 36.34 12.65
N ALA A 55 24.71 35.43 13.13
CA ALA A 55 25.10 34.06 13.40
C ALA A 55 25.40 33.27 12.11
N VAL A 56 26.20 32.22 12.25
CA VAL A 56 26.36 31.19 11.22
C VAL A 56 25.44 30.03 11.57
N VAL A 57 24.54 29.72 10.63
CA VAL A 57 23.62 28.59 10.74
C VAL A 57 24.31 27.33 10.23
N VAL A 58 24.42 26.30 11.05
CA VAL A 58 25.02 25.02 10.67
C VAL A 58 23.93 24.01 10.35
N VAL A 59 24.02 23.43 9.16
CA VAL A 59 23.10 22.42 8.63
C VAL A 59 23.86 21.09 8.47
N PRO A 60 23.57 20.06 9.28
CA PRO A 60 24.25 18.77 9.15
C PRO A 60 23.70 17.98 7.94
N ILE A 61 24.58 17.62 7.01
CA ILE A 61 24.31 16.74 5.86
C ILE A 61 25.10 15.43 6.07
N THR A 62 24.62 14.62 7.02
CA THR A 62 25.28 13.40 7.47
C THR A 62 24.51 12.14 7.06
N GLY A 63 25.20 11.14 6.55
CA GLY A 63 24.60 9.87 6.13
C GLY A 63 23.95 9.96 4.75
N VAL A 64 23.01 9.07 4.45
CA VAL A 64 22.37 8.98 3.13
C VAL A 64 21.46 10.19 2.89
N ILE A 65 21.57 10.82 1.73
CA ILE A 65 20.68 11.90 1.32
C ILE A 65 19.32 11.32 0.90
N ASP A 66 18.29 11.67 1.65
CA ASP A 66 16.91 11.30 1.39
C ASP A 66 16.03 12.53 1.11
N LEU A 67 14.76 12.27 0.85
CA LEU A 67 13.79 13.25 0.37
C LEU A 67 13.33 14.26 1.42
N GLY A 68 13.58 14.02 2.70
CA GLY A 68 13.26 15.01 3.73
C GLY A 68 14.43 15.96 4.04
N LEU A 69 15.65 15.65 3.59
CA LEU A 69 16.79 16.57 3.74
C LEU A 69 16.69 17.79 2.81
N ALA A 70 16.08 17.65 1.63
CA ALA A 70 15.85 18.75 0.71
C ALA A 70 14.94 19.87 1.29
N PRO A 71 13.71 19.58 1.76
CA PRO A 71 12.87 20.60 2.39
C PRO A 71 13.47 21.14 3.69
N PHE A 72 14.21 20.31 4.44
CA PHE A 72 14.96 20.76 5.62
C PHE A 72 16.01 21.81 5.26
N LEU A 73 16.83 21.57 4.23
CA LEU A 73 17.82 22.53 3.76
C LEU A 73 17.15 23.81 3.27
N GLY A 74 16.10 23.71 2.45
CA GLY A 74 15.36 24.89 1.97
C GLY A 74 14.83 25.75 3.12
N ARG A 75 14.19 25.14 4.12
CA ARG A 75 13.74 25.85 5.33
C ARG A 75 14.91 26.48 6.09
N ALA A 76 16.01 25.77 6.24
CA ALA A 76 17.17 26.29 6.96
C ALA A 76 17.78 27.52 6.27
N LEU A 77 17.83 27.53 4.93
CA LEU A 77 18.28 28.68 4.14
C LEU A 77 17.32 29.87 4.28
N ASP A 78 16.01 29.63 4.16
CA ASP A 78 14.98 30.68 4.31
C ASP A 78 14.97 31.28 5.72
N GLU A 79 15.09 30.44 6.75
CA GLU A 79 15.11 30.85 8.14
C GLU A 79 16.40 31.62 8.48
N ALA A 80 17.54 31.15 7.98
CA ALA A 80 18.81 31.88 8.08
C ALA A 80 18.72 33.27 7.43
N ALA A 81 18.08 33.36 6.26
CA ALA A 81 17.86 34.63 5.57
C ALA A 81 16.97 35.58 6.37
N ALA A 82 15.85 35.07 6.88
CA ALA A 82 14.90 35.84 7.67
C ALA A 82 15.50 36.37 8.98
N GLN A 83 16.43 35.62 9.58
CA GLN A 83 17.14 35.99 10.81
C GLN A 83 18.38 36.87 10.56
N GLY A 84 18.72 37.15 9.30
CA GLY A 84 19.93 37.91 8.97
C GLY A 84 21.22 37.20 9.38
N ALA A 85 21.27 35.87 9.20
CA ALA A 85 22.47 35.08 9.38
C ALA A 85 23.60 35.58 8.46
N ALA A 86 24.83 35.49 8.95
CA ALA A 86 26.01 35.89 8.17
C ALA A 86 26.34 34.87 7.07
N ALA A 87 26.12 33.58 7.34
CA ALA A 87 26.28 32.50 6.39
C ALA A 87 25.52 31.24 6.86
N VAL A 88 25.36 30.28 5.95
CA VAL A 88 24.94 28.92 6.24
C VAL A 88 26.10 27.96 5.97
N LEU A 89 26.55 27.21 6.98
CA LEU A 89 27.58 26.19 6.83
C LEU A 89 26.95 24.80 6.75
N LEU A 90 27.12 24.12 5.62
CA LEU A 90 26.74 22.74 5.43
C LEU A 90 27.87 21.84 5.95
N GLU A 91 27.59 21.06 6.99
CA GLU A 91 28.55 20.09 7.52
C GLU A 91 28.31 18.75 6.83
N ILE A 92 29.17 18.42 5.84
CA ILE A 92 28.96 17.32 4.89
C ILE A 92 29.78 16.10 5.29
N ASP A 93 29.09 14.97 5.51
CA ASP A 93 29.66 13.64 5.68
C ASP A 93 28.67 12.61 5.11
N THR A 94 28.73 12.41 3.79
CA THR A 94 27.74 11.61 3.06
C THR A 94 28.39 10.72 2.00
N PRO A 95 27.92 9.46 1.87
CA PRO A 95 28.24 8.61 0.73
C PRO A 95 27.40 8.95 -0.52
N GLY A 96 26.46 9.89 -0.40
CA GLY A 96 25.49 10.25 -1.42
C GLY A 96 24.07 9.83 -1.06
N GLY A 97 23.21 9.70 -2.06
CA GLY A 97 21.80 9.37 -1.83
C GLY A 97 20.97 9.52 -3.09
N ARG A 98 19.70 9.89 -2.91
CA ARG A 98 18.77 9.96 -4.03
C ARG A 98 19.04 11.16 -4.93
N LEU A 99 19.10 10.92 -6.24
CA LEU A 99 19.38 11.95 -7.23
C LEU A 99 18.35 13.09 -7.22
N ASP A 100 17.06 12.77 -7.07
CA ASP A 100 15.99 13.78 -7.02
C ASP A 100 16.12 14.76 -5.84
N ALA A 101 16.37 14.26 -4.64
CA ALA A 101 16.59 15.09 -3.46
C ALA A 101 17.81 16.01 -3.62
N VAL A 102 18.85 15.50 -4.25
CA VAL A 102 20.14 16.18 -4.40
C VAL A 102 20.05 17.29 -5.42
N LEU A 103 19.30 17.07 -6.50
CA LEU A 103 19.06 18.12 -7.49
C LEU A 103 18.21 19.26 -6.90
N GLN A 104 17.21 18.95 -6.07
CA GLN A 104 16.46 19.97 -5.31
C GLN A 104 17.35 20.77 -4.36
N MET A 105 18.24 20.07 -3.62
CA MET A 105 19.19 20.72 -2.71
C MET A 105 20.19 21.60 -3.46
N ARG A 106 20.69 21.15 -4.62
CA ARG A 106 21.55 21.95 -5.51
C ARG A 106 20.85 23.25 -5.89
N ASP A 107 19.61 23.17 -6.35
CA ASP A 107 18.86 24.36 -6.78
C ASP A 107 18.62 25.33 -5.61
N ALA A 108 18.25 24.81 -4.44
CA ALA A 108 18.11 25.63 -3.24
C ALA A 108 19.42 26.35 -2.85
N LEU A 109 20.57 25.72 -3.04
CA LEU A 109 21.88 26.31 -2.76
C LEU A 109 22.28 27.36 -3.80
N LEU A 110 22.03 27.09 -5.08
CA LEU A 110 22.32 28.05 -6.16
C LEU A 110 21.43 29.30 -6.05
N ASP A 111 20.18 29.13 -5.61
CA ASP A 111 19.22 30.21 -5.39
C ASP A 111 19.30 30.84 -3.98
N SER A 112 20.26 30.40 -3.15
CA SER A 112 20.34 30.79 -1.74
C SER A 112 20.47 32.31 -1.58
N PRO A 113 19.62 32.94 -0.74
CA PRO A 113 19.73 34.37 -0.43
C PRO A 113 20.83 34.70 0.60
N VAL A 114 21.48 33.68 1.17
CA VAL A 114 22.53 33.80 2.21
C VAL A 114 23.79 33.08 1.71
N PRO A 115 25.01 33.59 1.99
CA PRO A 115 26.25 32.88 1.65
C PRO A 115 26.28 31.47 2.24
N THR A 116 26.69 30.49 1.44
CA THR A 116 26.75 29.07 1.79
C THR A 116 28.18 28.55 1.76
N ILE A 117 28.54 27.78 2.78
CA ILE A 117 29.87 27.23 2.99
C ILE A 117 29.75 25.73 3.14
N ALA A 118 30.38 24.95 2.29
CA ALA A 118 30.52 23.50 2.48
C ALA A 118 31.73 23.22 3.37
N TYR A 119 31.52 22.58 4.52
CA TYR A 119 32.59 21.97 5.30
C TYR A 119 32.52 20.45 5.13
N VAL A 120 33.36 19.89 4.26
CA VAL A 120 33.42 18.45 3.99
C VAL A 120 34.19 17.77 5.11
N ASN A 121 33.51 17.37 6.18
CA ASN A 121 34.15 16.89 7.41
C ASN A 121 34.96 15.59 7.19
N ARG A 122 34.41 14.66 6.41
CA ARG A 122 35.10 13.41 6.07
C ARG A 122 34.95 13.06 4.60
N THR A 123 33.71 13.00 4.14
CA THR A 123 33.42 12.46 2.82
C THR A 123 32.28 13.22 2.15
N ALA A 124 32.51 13.64 0.91
CA ALA A 124 31.51 14.17 -0.01
C ALA A 124 31.53 13.32 -1.30
N PHE A 125 31.04 12.08 -1.22
CA PHE A 125 30.93 11.22 -2.39
C PHE A 125 29.59 11.41 -3.11
N SER A 126 29.61 11.12 -4.40
CA SER A 126 28.41 11.11 -5.22
C SER A 126 27.64 12.42 -5.11
N ALA A 127 26.39 12.34 -4.70
CA ALA A 127 25.57 13.50 -4.41
C ALA A 127 26.21 14.52 -3.45
N GLY A 128 27.01 14.08 -2.47
CA GLY A 128 27.73 14.98 -1.57
C GLY A 128 28.70 15.91 -2.30
N ALA A 129 29.34 15.43 -3.37
CA ALA A 129 30.21 16.25 -4.20
C ALA A 129 29.42 17.37 -4.89
N LEU A 130 28.24 17.05 -5.45
CA LEU A 130 27.39 18.05 -6.10
C LEU A 130 26.92 19.13 -5.12
N ILE A 131 26.51 18.74 -3.92
CA ILE A 131 26.08 19.67 -2.86
C ILE A 131 27.23 20.58 -2.42
N ALA A 132 28.44 20.02 -2.25
CA ALA A 132 29.61 20.82 -1.93
C ALA A 132 29.95 21.82 -3.06
N ILE A 133 29.96 21.35 -4.31
CA ILE A 133 30.21 22.20 -5.50
C ILE A 133 29.16 23.30 -5.63
N ALA A 134 27.91 23.06 -5.23
CA ALA A 134 26.83 24.04 -5.28
C ALA A 134 26.96 25.16 -4.22
N CYS A 135 27.85 25.05 -3.23
CA CYS A 135 28.11 26.11 -2.25
C CYS A 135 29.05 27.20 -2.82
N GLU A 136 29.07 28.40 -2.23
CA GLU A 136 30.04 29.44 -2.61
C GLU A 136 31.47 29.04 -2.27
N GLU A 137 31.69 28.60 -1.03
CA GLU A 137 33.01 28.23 -0.49
C GLU A 137 33.02 26.77 -0.03
N ILE A 138 34.17 26.10 -0.16
CA ILE A 138 34.39 24.71 0.24
C ILE A 138 35.64 24.62 1.10
N TYR A 139 35.52 24.12 2.32
CA TYR A 139 36.63 23.85 3.22
C TYR A 139 36.69 22.38 3.59
N MET A 140 37.91 21.84 3.64
CA MET A 140 38.14 20.43 3.90
C MET A 140 39.22 20.26 4.98
N PRO A 141 39.02 19.40 6.00
CA PRO A 141 40.07 19.00 6.92
C PRO A 141 41.05 18.03 6.24
N PRO A 142 42.27 17.86 6.79
CA PRO A 142 43.21 16.86 6.29
C PRO A 142 42.60 15.46 6.32
N GLY A 143 42.68 14.74 5.19
CA GLY A 143 42.18 13.36 5.06
C GLY A 143 40.71 13.26 4.62
N ALA A 144 40.07 14.37 4.28
CA ALA A 144 38.76 14.37 3.65
C ALA A 144 38.85 14.08 2.13
N VAL A 145 37.73 13.63 1.56
CA VAL A 145 37.62 13.26 0.14
C VAL A 145 36.33 13.81 -0.49
N ILE A 146 36.42 14.27 -1.73
CA ILE A 146 35.29 14.72 -2.56
C ILE A 146 35.37 14.11 -3.97
N GLY A 147 34.24 13.69 -4.56
CA GLY A 147 34.19 13.16 -5.94
C GLY A 147 33.42 11.84 -6.04
N ALA A 148 33.84 10.93 -6.92
CA ALA A 148 33.21 9.63 -7.18
C ALA A 148 31.67 9.71 -7.31
N ALA A 149 31.21 10.33 -8.39
CA ALA A 149 29.84 10.77 -8.58
C ALA A 149 29.09 10.20 -9.77
N THR A 150 29.56 9.06 -10.29
CA THR A 150 28.77 8.28 -11.25
C THR A 150 27.43 7.85 -10.63
N PRO A 151 26.30 8.14 -11.27
CA PRO A 151 25.00 7.68 -10.81
C PRO A 151 24.91 6.15 -10.94
N VAL A 152 24.40 5.51 -9.90
CA VAL A 152 24.11 4.07 -9.87
C VAL A 152 22.61 3.82 -9.75
N ASP A 153 22.16 2.66 -10.23
CA ASP A 153 20.78 2.22 -10.07
C ASP A 153 20.53 1.54 -8.71
N GLY A 154 19.29 1.07 -8.48
CA GLY A 154 18.92 0.39 -7.23
C GLY A 154 19.64 -0.95 -6.98
N ALA A 155 20.35 -1.50 -7.98
CA ALA A 155 21.19 -2.69 -7.84
C ALA A 155 22.67 -2.34 -7.54
N GLY A 156 23.02 -1.05 -7.58
CA GLY A 156 24.39 -0.57 -7.40
C GLY A 156 25.24 -0.60 -8.68
N GLU A 157 24.62 -0.89 -9.82
CA GLU A 157 25.28 -0.86 -11.13
C GLU A 157 25.25 0.55 -11.71
N THR A 158 26.23 0.89 -12.56
CA THR A 158 26.25 2.18 -13.25
C THR A 158 24.94 2.40 -14.02
N ALA A 159 24.34 3.57 -13.81
CA ALA A 159 23.10 3.94 -14.49
C ALA A 159 23.31 4.05 -16.01
N SER A 160 22.21 4.12 -16.77
CA SER A 160 22.31 4.20 -18.22
C SER A 160 23.12 5.43 -18.67
N GLU A 161 23.79 5.33 -19.82
CA GLU A 161 24.58 6.42 -20.41
C GLU A 161 23.79 7.74 -20.48
N LYS A 162 22.48 7.66 -20.67
CA LYS A 162 21.59 8.83 -20.63
C LYS A 162 21.58 9.51 -19.27
N VAL A 163 21.52 8.76 -18.17
CA VAL A 163 21.58 9.31 -16.80
C VAL A 163 22.97 9.86 -16.52
N VAL A 164 24.02 9.09 -16.83
CA VAL A 164 25.42 9.51 -16.62
C VAL A 164 25.68 10.83 -17.34
N SER A 165 25.33 10.93 -18.62
CA SER A 165 25.52 12.15 -19.42
C SER A 165 24.70 13.34 -18.89
N ALA A 166 23.48 13.09 -18.39
CA ALA A 166 22.66 14.13 -17.76
C ALA A 166 23.28 14.62 -16.45
N VAL A 167 23.69 13.72 -15.55
CA VAL A 167 24.33 14.06 -14.27
C VAL A 167 25.68 14.75 -14.49
N ARG A 168 26.47 14.30 -15.47
CA ARG A 168 27.71 14.97 -15.88
C ARG A 168 27.46 16.42 -16.29
N THR A 169 26.39 16.67 -17.05
CA THR A 169 25.97 18.03 -17.43
C THR A 169 25.54 18.86 -16.22
N VAL A 170 24.85 18.25 -15.24
CA VAL A 170 24.49 18.93 -14.00
C VAL A 170 25.75 19.32 -13.21
N PHE A 171 26.70 18.41 -13.03
CA PHE A 171 27.98 18.69 -12.37
C PHE A 171 28.75 19.82 -13.07
N LYS A 172 28.89 19.73 -14.39
CA LYS A 172 29.51 20.75 -15.24
C LYS A 172 28.91 22.13 -15.01
N THR A 173 27.59 22.24 -15.16
CA THR A 173 26.88 23.53 -15.07
C THR A 173 26.88 24.09 -13.65
N THR A 174 26.89 23.24 -12.62
CA THR A 174 27.01 23.67 -11.22
C THR A 174 28.41 24.24 -10.96
N ALA A 175 29.45 23.57 -11.44
CA ALA A 175 30.82 24.07 -11.35
C ALA A 175 30.98 25.42 -12.08
N GLU A 176 30.44 25.54 -13.30
CA GLU A 176 30.42 26.81 -14.06
C GLU A 176 29.73 27.94 -13.30
N ALA A 177 28.56 27.66 -12.71
CA ALA A 177 27.80 28.64 -11.92
C ALA A 177 28.59 29.14 -10.69
N ARG A 178 29.49 28.30 -10.16
CA ARG A 178 30.32 28.60 -9.00
C ARG A 178 31.77 28.92 -9.35
N GLY A 179 32.08 29.14 -10.63
CA GLY A 179 33.40 29.56 -11.09
C GLY A 179 34.51 28.51 -10.94
N ARG A 180 34.15 27.24 -10.83
CA ARG A 180 35.07 26.09 -10.71
C ARG A 180 35.28 25.47 -12.09
N ASP A 181 36.43 24.81 -12.32
CA ASP A 181 36.73 24.20 -13.61
C ASP A 181 35.71 23.09 -13.92
N PRO A 182 34.85 23.24 -14.96
CA PRO A 182 33.84 22.25 -15.27
C PRO A 182 34.41 20.86 -15.56
N LEU A 183 35.63 20.76 -16.09
CA LEU A 183 36.21 19.49 -16.52
C LEU A 183 36.45 18.57 -15.32
N VAL A 184 36.89 19.12 -14.19
CA VAL A 184 37.09 18.37 -12.93
C VAL A 184 35.76 17.82 -12.40
N ALA A 185 34.68 18.61 -12.46
CA ALA A 185 33.35 18.13 -12.07
C ALA A 185 32.81 17.06 -13.03
N GLU A 186 33.11 17.15 -14.33
CA GLU A 186 32.76 16.11 -15.29
C GLU A 186 33.51 14.80 -15.01
N ALA A 187 34.81 14.86 -14.72
CA ALA A 187 35.64 13.70 -14.38
C ALA A 187 35.22 13.01 -13.06
N MET A 188 34.62 13.75 -12.12
CA MET A 188 34.01 13.13 -10.94
C MET A 188 32.85 12.19 -11.31
N VAL A 189 32.14 12.44 -12.42
CA VAL A 189 30.95 11.67 -12.82
C VAL A 189 31.27 10.58 -13.84
N ASP A 190 32.18 10.87 -14.76
CA ASP A 190 32.48 10.01 -15.90
C ASP A 190 33.99 9.71 -15.97
N PRO A 191 34.42 8.46 -15.75
CA PRO A 191 35.83 8.08 -15.76
C PRO A 191 36.49 8.25 -17.13
N THR A 192 35.72 8.40 -18.21
CA THR A 192 36.28 8.62 -19.54
C THR A 192 36.80 10.05 -19.74
N VAL A 193 36.49 10.96 -18.82
CA VAL A 193 36.95 12.35 -18.86
C VAL A 193 38.31 12.46 -18.16
N VAL A 194 39.37 12.49 -18.97
CA VAL A 194 40.76 12.51 -18.49
C VAL A 194 41.26 13.95 -18.30
N ILE A 195 41.99 14.18 -17.22
CA ILE A 195 42.60 15.48 -16.91
C ILE A 195 44.10 15.28 -16.72
N ASP A 196 44.89 15.80 -17.66
CA ASP A 196 46.34 15.70 -17.64
C ASP A 196 46.93 16.17 -16.30
N GLY A 197 47.59 15.25 -15.58
CA GLY A 197 48.22 15.52 -14.29
C GLY A 197 47.32 15.40 -13.06
N LEU A 198 46.07 14.96 -13.24
CA LEU A 198 45.12 14.68 -12.16
C LEU A 198 44.51 13.29 -12.25
N ASP A 199 44.09 12.89 -13.45
CA ASP A 199 43.38 11.65 -13.71
C ASP A 199 43.94 10.99 -14.98
N ASP A 200 44.11 9.67 -14.95
CA ASP A 200 44.58 8.86 -16.08
C ASP A 200 43.44 8.15 -16.83
N GLY A 201 42.20 8.24 -16.34
CA GLY A 201 41.00 7.82 -17.06
C GLY A 201 40.55 6.38 -16.83
N ASP A 202 41.12 5.70 -15.83
CA ASP A 202 40.78 4.31 -15.49
C ASP A 202 39.85 4.20 -14.27
N GLU A 203 39.78 5.23 -13.41
CA GLU A 203 38.97 5.25 -12.18
C GLU A 203 38.14 6.52 -12.06
N LEU A 204 37.16 6.53 -11.15
CA LEU A 204 36.40 7.74 -10.88
C LEU A 204 37.26 8.75 -10.15
N LEU A 205 37.26 10.00 -10.63
CA LEU A 205 38.02 11.05 -9.98
C LEU A 205 37.50 11.28 -8.55
N THR A 206 38.40 11.11 -7.60
CA THR A 206 38.26 11.56 -6.22
C THR A 206 39.42 12.47 -5.88
N LEU A 207 39.15 13.57 -5.20
CA LEU A 207 40.14 14.52 -4.77
C LEU A 207 40.34 14.37 -3.27
N THR A 208 41.59 14.18 -2.86
CA THR A 208 42.00 14.44 -1.49
C THR A 208 41.90 15.93 -1.19
N THR A 209 41.91 16.30 0.09
CA THR A 209 41.96 17.71 0.54
C THR A 209 43.01 18.55 -0.20
N SER A 210 44.23 18.02 -0.40
CA SER A 210 45.32 18.77 -1.04
C SER A 210 45.07 18.96 -2.54
N GLU A 211 44.58 17.93 -3.23
CA GLU A 211 44.24 18.01 -4.66
C GLU A 211 43.03 18.92 -4.89
N ALA A 212 42.02 18.85 -4.02
CA ALA A 212 40.87 19.75 -4.07
C ALA A 212 41.30 21.21 -3.98
N VAL A 213 42.22 21.57 -3.07
CA VAL A 213 42.78 22.93 -3.02
C VAL A 213 43.57 23.27 -4.28
N GLN A 214 44.43 22.36 -4.75
CA GLN A 214 45.25 22.59 -5.94
C GLN A 214 44.42 22.85 -7.20
N TRP A 215 43.29 22.15 -7.34
CA TRP A 215 42.42 22.20 -8.52
C TRP A 215 41.19 23.11 -8.35
N GLY A 216 41.12 23.89 -7.26
CA GLY A 216 40.04 24.87 -7.05
C GLY A 216 38.69 24.26 -6.65
N TYR A 217 38.69 23.05 -6.11
CA TYR A 217 37.53 22.36 -5.52
C TYR A 217 37.51 22.40 -3.99
N ALA A 218 38.47 23.10 -3.39
CA ALA A 218 38.43 23.58 -2.01
C ALA A 218 39.13 24.94 -1.92
N ASP A 219 38.51 25.87 -1.19
CA ASP A 219 39.02 27.21 -0.95
C ASP A 219 40.07 27.23 0.18
N GLY A 220 40.09 26.18 1.01
CA GLY A 220 41.10 26.05 2.05
C GLY A 220 41.11 24.73 2.80
N VAL A 221 42.23 24.47 3.48
CA VAL A 221 42.39 23.36 4.42
C VAL A 221 42.08 23.84 5.82
N ALA A 222 41.02 23.31 6.42
CA ALA A 222 40.59 23.65 7.78
C ALA A 222 40.34 22.39 8.59
N ALA A 223 41.13 22.13 9.62
CA ALA A 223 41.02 20.91 10.43
C ALA A 223 39.75 20.88 11.29
N THR A 224 39.15 22.04 11.53
CA THR A 224 37.91 22.16 12.29
C THR A 224 36.95 23.15 11.63
N ARG A 225 35.66 23.02 11.94
CA ARG A 225 34.63 23.99 11.57
C ARG A 225 35.00 25.42 11.97
N ALA A 226 35.60 25.60 13.16
CA ALA A 226 36.00 26.93 13.63
C ALA A 226 37.10 27.56 12.76
N GLU A 227 38.04 26.75 12.27
CA GLU A 227 39.07 27.20 11.32
C GLU A 227 38.45 27.55 9.96
N ALA A 228 37.51 26.73 9.46
CA ALA A 228 36.81 27.01 8.21
C ALA A 228 36.07 28.36 8.26
N LEU A 229 35.35 28.61 9.36
CA LEU A 229 34.69 29.90 9.58
C LEU A 229 35.67 31.06 9.71
N ALA A 230 36.83 30.85 10.32
CA ALA A 230 37.85 31.89 10.39
C ALA A 230 38.41 32.23 9.00
N MET A 231 38.63 31.23 8.14
CA MET A 231 39.08 31.42 6.76
C MET A 231 38.03 32.12 5.90
N ALA A 232 36.74 31.81 6.11
CA ALA A 232 35.61 32.48 5.46
C ALA A 232 35.34 33.91 5.98
N GLY A 233 36.19 34.44 6.88
CA GLY A 233 36.01 35.79 7.45
C GLY A 233 34.92 35.90 8.51
N LEU A 234 34.46 34.77 9.07
CA LEU A 234 33.39 34.66 10.06
C LEU A 234 33.92 34.26 11.45
N ALA A 235 35.19 34.59 11.72
CA ALA A 235 35.82 34.30 13.01
C ALA A 235 35.04 34.93 14.18
N GLY A 236 34.61 34.10 15.12
CA GLY A 236 33.88 34.55 16.32
C GLY A 236 32.39 34.85 16.11
N ALA A 237 31.85 34.60 14.91
CA ALA A 237 30.40 34.63 14.71
C ALA A 237 29.71 33.58 15.61
N PRO A 238 28.56 33.89 16.23
CA PRO A 238 27.77 32.89 16.95
C PRO A 238 27.38 31.74 16.02
N VAL A 239 27.48 30.50 16.49
CA VAL A 239 27.16 29.33 15.68
C VAL A 239 25.89 28.69 16.22
N VAL A 240 24.87 28.57 15.37
CA VAL A 240 23.59 27.93 15.70
C VAL A 240 23.43 26.71 14.81
N THR A 241 23.31 25.52 15.40
CA THR A 241 23.05 24.30 14.64
C THR A 241 21.55 24.06 14.56
N VAL A 242 21.02 23.90 13.34
CA VAL A 242 19.60 23.62 13.12
C VAL A 242 19.42 22.11 13.02
N GLU A 243 18.41 21.61 13.73
CA GLU A 243 18.01 20.21 13.66
C GLU A 243 16.75 20.03 12.81
N PRO A 244 16.60 18.85 12.16
CA PRO A 244 15.34 18.51 11.49
C PRO A 244 14.17 18.48 12.47
N SER A 245 13.11 19.19 12.13
CA SER A 245 11.85 19.22 12.87
C SER A 245 11.18 17.84 12.91
N LEU A 246 10.25 17.64 13.85
CA LEU A 246 9.46 16.41 13.92
C LEU A 246 8.65 16.16 12.62
N ALA A 247 8.20 17.22 11.96
CA ALA A 247 7.49 17.13 10.70
C ALA A 247 8.41 16.60 9.59
N GLU A 248 9.64 17.11 9.49
CA GLU A 248 10.63 16.62 8.53
C GLU A 248 11.05 15.18 8.83
N GLN A 249 11.25 14.83 10.10
CA GLN A 249 11.52 13.45 10.50
C GLN A 249 10.36 12.51 10.11
N ALA A 250 9.12 12.94 10.27
CA ALA A 250 7.95 12.19 9.83
C ALA A 250 7.88 12.06 8.31
N VAL A 251 8.18 13.13 7.55
CA VAL A 251 8.27 13.09 6.08
C VAL A 251 9.33 12.07 5.67
N ARG A 252 10.56 12.15 6.22
CA ARG A 252 11.64 11.19 5.97
C ARG A 252 11.18 9.76 6.18
N PHE A 253 10.54 9.48 7.32
CA PHE A 253 10.02 8.15 7.64
C PHE A 253 8.95 7.68 6.65
N VAL A 254 8.00 8.53 6.28
CA VAL A 254 6.89 8.18 5.38
C VAL A 254 7.35 8.03 3.93
N THR A 255 8.38 8.77 3.51
CA THR A 255 8.97 8.70 2.16
C THR A 255 10.04 7.62 2.00
N ASP A 256 10.38 6.90 3.06
CA ASP A 256 11.27 5.74 2.95
C ASP A 256 10.65 4.71 1.97
N PRO A 257 11.42 4.11 1.04
CA PRO A 257 10.89 3.21 0.03
C PRO A 257 10.15 1.99 0.60
N VAL A 258 10.63 1.45 1.73
CA VAL A 258 10.03 0.29 2.39
C VAL A 258 8.74 0.73 3.09
N ILE A 259 8.79 1.83 3.84
CA ILE A 259 7.61 2.36 4.55
C ILE A 259 6.51 2.77 3.57
N SER A 260 6.86 3.48 2.50
CA SER A 260 5.95 3.87 1.41
C SER A 260 5.23 2.67 0.81
N SER A 261 5.99 1.61 0.50
CA SER A 261 5.44 0.37 -0.04
C SER A 261 4.47 -0.31 0.94
N LEU A 262 4.84 -0.36 2.24
CA LEU A 262 3.98 -0.91 3.28
C LEU A 262 2.70 -0.09 3.49
N LEU A 263 2.80 1.24 3.44
CA LEU A 263 1.66 2.15 3.55
C LEU A 263 0.67 1.91 2.41
N ILE A 264 1.14 1.84 1.16
CA ILE A 264 0.28 1.56 -0.01
C ILE A 264 -0.39 0.19 0.14
N ILE A 265 0.37 -0.86 0.44
CA ILE A 265 -0.17 -2.23 0.57
C ILE A 265 -1.24 -2.28 1.66
N LEU A 266 -0.94 -1.74 2.84
CA LEU A 266 -1.87 -1.74 3.97
C LEU A 266 -3.11 -0.88 3.68
N ALA A 267 -2.93 0.30 3.07
CA ALA A 267 -4.03 1.18 2.68
C ALA A 267 -4.99 0.47 1.72
N LEU A 268 -4.47 -0.13 0.64
CA LEU A 268 -5.29 -0.84 -0.35
C LEU A 268 -5.99 -2.06 0.24
N LEU A 269 -5.30 -2.85 1.08
CA LEU A 269 -5.90 -4.01 1.76
C LEU A 269 -7.03 -3.61 2.71
N LEU A 270 -6.87 -2.52 3.45
CA LEU A 270 -7.90 -2.01 4.36
C LEU A 270 -9.10 -1.45 3.61
N ILE A 271 -8.87 -0.65 2.56
CA ILE A 271 -9.94 -0.13 1.69
C ILE A 271 -10.73 -1.29 1.09
N ILE A 272 -10.05 -2.26 0.49
CA ILE A 272 -10.70 -3.38 -0.19
C ILE A 272 -11.36 -4.33 0.81
N GLY A 273 -10.70 -4.62 1.94
CA GLY A 273 -11.23 -5.46 3.00
C GLY A 273 -12.55 -4.94 3.59
N ASP A 274 -12.68 -3.63 3.70
CA ASP A 274 -13.88 -2.96 4.22
C ASP A 274 -15.09 -3.17 3.31
N PHE A 275 -14.91 -3.24 1.98
CA PHE A 275 -15.99 -3.57 1.04
C PHE A 275 -16.58 -4.97 1.24
N PHE A 276 -15.83 -5.91 1.84
CA PHE A 276 -16.32 -7.26 2.14
C PHE A 276 -17.12 -7.33 3.45
N VAL A 277 -17.08 -6.28 4.25
CA VAL A 277 -17.91 -6.12 5.44
C VAL A 277 -19.15 -5.31 5.04
N GLU A 278 -20.34 -5.66 5.57
CA GLU A 278 -21.58 -4.95 5.22
C GLU A 278 -21.57 -3.49 5.72
N GLY A 279 -21.00 -2.58 4.93
CA GLY A 279 -20.96 -1.12 5.15
C GLY A 279 -19.54 -0.55 5.14
N PHE A 280 -19.40 0.75 4.84
CA PHE A 280 -18.12 1.45 4.98
C PHE A 280 -17.81 1.65 6.48
N GLY A 281 -16.78 0.96 6.94
CA GLY A 281 -16.40 0.84 8.33
C GLY A 281 -15.11 1.59 8.68
N VAL A 282 -14.61 1.28 9.87
CA VAL A 282 -13.37 1.86 10.42
C VAL A 282 -12.16 1.44 9.58
N ALA A 283 -12.17 0.25 8.96
CA ALA A 283 -11.06 -0.23 8.15
C ALA A 283 -10.91 0.59 6.86
N GLY A 284 -12.00 0.88 6.16
CA GLY A 284 -11.97 1.70 4.94
C GLY A 284 -11.47 3.11 5.23
N ALA A 285 -11.97 3.72 6.30
CA ALA A 285 -11.50 5.03 6.76
C ALA A 285 -10.00 5.03 7.12
N ALA A 286 -9.53 3.99 7.83
CA ALA A 286 -8.11 3.82 8.14
C ALA A 286 -7.25 3.65 6.88
N GLY A 287 -7.73 2.89 5.89
CA GLY A 287 -7.01 2.72 4.63
C GLY A 287 -6.91 4.02 3.83
N ILE A 288 -7.98 4.83 3.76
CA ILE A 288 -7.93 6.17 3.16
C ILE A 288 -6.97 7.08 3.94
N ALA A 289 -6.96 7.02 5.28
CA ALA A 289 -6.04 7.80 6.09
C ALA A 289 -4.57 7.44 5.84
N LEU A 290 -4.24 6.15 5.67
CA LEU A 290 -2.89 5.70 5.31
C LEU A 290 -2.49 6.17 3.90
N LEU A 291 -3.41 6.12 2.94
CA LEU A 291 -3.17 6.66 1.60
C LEU A 291 -2.97 8.18 1.64
N GLY A 292 -3.74 8.88 2.47
CA GLY A 292 -3.57 10.30 2.75
C GLY A 292 -2.21 10.61 3.38
N LEU A 293 -1.75 9.80 4.34
CA LEU A 293 -0.42 9.92 4.95
C LEU A 293 0.69 9.73 3.91
N PHE A 294 0.56 8.71 3.05
CA PHE A 294 1.47 8.48 1.92
C PHE A 294 1.57 9.73 1.05
N PHE A 295 0.45 10.23 0.52
CA PHE A 295 0.46 11.41 -0.34
C PHE A 295 0.90 12.69 0.36
N TRP A 296 0.56 12.86 1.65
CA TRP A 296 1.03 13.98 2.45
C TRP A 296 2.56 14.05 2.47
N GLY A 297 3.24 12.95 2.79
CA GLY A 297 4.71 12.89 2.80
C GLY A 297 5.31 13.17 1.42
N HIS A 298 4.72 12.59 0.36
CA HIS A 298 5.23 12.74 -1.00
C HIS A 298 4.97 14.14 -1.59
N LEU A 299 3.87 14.80 -1.23
CA LEU A 299 3.59 16.19 -1.61
C LEU A 299 4.58 17.14 -0.94
N LEU A 300 4.85 16.97 0.36
CA LEU A 300 5.81 17.81 1.09
C LEU A 300 7.25 17.60 0.63
N ALA A 301 7.60 16.39 0.20
CA ALA A 301 8.89 16.07 -0.39
C ALA A 301 9.02 16.47 -1.88
N GLY A 302 7.98 17.07 -2.48
CA GLY A 302 7.98 17.46 -3.89
C GLY A 302 7.97 16.30 -4.89
N LEU A 303 7.69 15.07 -4.43
CA LEU A 303 7.67 13.85 -5.24
C LEU A 303 6.35 13.67 -5.99
N ALA A 304 5.25 14.02 -5.32
CA ALA A 304 3.91 13.95 -5.86
C ALA A 304 3.31 15.34 -6.02
N GLY A 305 2.33 15.46 -6.90
CA GLY A 305 1.50 16.64 -7.05
C GLY A 305 0.02 16.31 -6.93
N TRP A 306 -0.80 17.36 -7.04
CA TRP A 306 -2.25 17.24 -6.96
C TRP A 306 -2.82 16.39 -8.11
N GLU A 307 -2.14 16.33 -9.24
CA GLU A 307 -2.46 15.47 -10.36
C GLU A 307 -2.36 13.97 -10.00
N ASP A 308 -1.36 13.57 -9.20
CA ASP A 308 -1.15 12.19 -8.79
C ASP A 308 -2.25 11.75 -7.81
N VAL A 309 -2.55 12.64 -6.86
CA VAL A 309 -3.66 12.49 -5.91
C VAL A 309 -4.99 12.41 -6.65
N ALA A 310 -5.23 13.31 -7.61
CA ALA A 310 -6.45 13.34 -8.39
C ALA A 310 -6.61 12.07 -9.24
N LEU A 311 -5.53 11.57 -9.84
CA LEU A 311 -5.53 10.36 -10.64
C LEU A 311 -5.81 9.11 -9.80
N VAL A 312 -5.22 9.02 -8.59
CA VAL A 312 -5.54 7.95 -7.63
C VAL A 312 -6.99 8.05 -7.15
N GLY A 313 -7.45 9.24 -6.79
CA GLY A 313 -8.84 9.48 -6.39
C GLY A 313 -9.84 9.10 -7.48
N LEU A 314 -9.55 9.46 -8.74
CA LEU A 314 -10.32 9.05 -9.91
C LEU A 314 -10.30 7.53 -10.08
N GLY A 315 -9.15 6.89 -9.91
CA GLY A 315 -9.01 5.44 -9.96
C GLY A 315 -9.90 4.73 -8.95
N LEU A 316 -9.86 5.15 -7.69
CA LEU A 316 -10.73 4.63 -6.63
C LEU A 316 -12.22 4.86 -6.92
N LEU A 317 -12.58 6.02 -7.46
CA LEU A 317 -13.96 6.35 -7.83
C LEU A 317 -14.47 5.46 -8.97
N LEU A 318 -13.66 5.22 -10.01
CA LEU A 318 -14.02 4.35 -11.13
C LEU A 318 -14.16 2.88 -10.69
N ILE A 319 -13.28 2.41 -9.79
CA ILE A 319 -13.40 1.08 -9.18
C ILE A 319 -14.71 0.99 -8.38
N ALA A 320 -15.01 1.99 -7.55
CA ALA A 320 -16.26 2.02 -6.79
C ALA A 320 -17.49 2.09 -7.70
N ALA A 321 -17.44 2.85 -8.80
CA ALA A 321 -18.53 2.95 -9.77
C ALA A 321 -18.79 1.61 -10.47
N GLU A 322 -17.75 0.86 -10.84
CA GLU A 322 -17.92 -0.51 -11.34
C GLU A 322 -18.61 -1.38 -10.28
N LEU A 323 -18.08 -1.42 -9.06
CA LEU A 323 -18.61 -2.30 -8.01
C LEU A 323 -20.06 -1.98 -7.60
N LEU A 324 -20.47 -0.70 -7.64
CA LEU A 324 -21.75 -0.25 -7.11
C LEU A 324 -22.81 0.00 -8.19
N VAL A 325 -22.42 0.44 -9.39
CA VAL A 325 -23.34 0.92 -10.43
C VAL A 325 -23.39 -0.03 -11.63
N VAL A 326 -22.26 -0.64 -12.00
CA VAL A 326 -22.14 -1.47 -13.20
C VAL A 326 -21.81 -2.91 -12.80
N PRO A 327 -22.81 -3.78 -12.55
CA PRO A 327 -22.54 -5.16 -12.19
C PRO A 327 -21.77 -5.88 -13.31
N GLY A 328 -20.46 -6.10 -13.13
CA GLY A 328 -19.56 -6.69 -14.12
C GLY A 328 -18.08 -6.46 -13.80
N PHE A 329 -17.20 -6.99 -14.66
CA PHE A 329 -15.79 -6.59 -14.75
C PHE A 329 -15.59 -5.92 -16.11
N GLY A 330 -16.01 -4.67 -16.18
CA GLY A 330 -16.08 -3.85 -17.38
C GLY A 330 -14.88 -2.92 -17.55
N VAL A 331 -15.00 -2.07 -18.58
CA VAL A 331 -13.99 -1.06 -18.94
C VAL A 331 -13.75 -0.08 -17.78
N THR A 332 -14.77 0.25 -16.99
CA THR A 332 -14.68 1.17 -15.85
C THR A 332 -13.70 0.68 -14.79
N GLY A 333 -13.79 -0.60 -14.41
CA GLY A 333 -12.89 -1.20 -13.42
C GLY A 333 -11.43 -1.25 -13.88
N ILE A 334 -11.20 -1.57 -15.16
CA ILE A 334 -9.85 -1.60 -15.76
C ILE A 334 -9.25 -0.19 -15.80
N LEU A 335 -10.02 0.81 -16.27
CA LEU A 335 -9.58 2.20 -16.26
C LEU A 335 -9.33 2.71 -14.84
N GLY A 336 -10.14 2.27 -13.88
CA GLY A 336 -9.95 2.59 -12.47
C GLY A 336 -8.65 2.01 -11.90
N LEU A 337 -8.35 0.75 -12.17
CA LEU A 337 -7.07 0.13 -11.80
C LEU A 337 -5.87 0.81 -12.47
N ALA A 338 -6.00 1.16 -13.75
CA ALA A 338 -4.95 1.85 -14.49
C ALA A 338 -4.68 3.25 -13.93
N ALA A 339 -5.73 4.02 -13.60
CA ALA A 339 -5.61 5.33 -12.97
C ALA A 339 -5.01 5.22 -11.55
N LEU A 340 -5.50 4.28 -10.73
CA LEU A 340 -4.96 4.03 -9.39
C LEU A 340 -3.47 3.66 -9.44
N GLY A 341 -3.10 2.71 -10.29
CA GLY A 341 -1.71 2.27 -10.46
C GLY A 341 -0.82 3.37 -11.05
N GLY A 342 -1.31 4.09 -12.06
CA GLY A 342 -0.60 5.20 -12.69
C GLY A 342 -0.31 6.34 -11.71
N GLY A 343 -1.30 6.76 -10.92
CA GLY A 343 -1.12 7.82 -9.93
C GLY A 343 -0.16 7.42 -8.80
N LEU A 344 -0.22 6.16 -8.34
CA LEU A 344 0.75 5.64 -7.38
C LEU A 344 2.18 5.54 -7.97
N ALA A 345 2.32 5.12 -9.23
CA ALA A 345 3.62 5.04 -9.89
C ALA A 345 4.26 6.43 -10.06
N LEU A 346 3.47 7.42 -10.49
CA LEU A 346 3.94 8.79 -10.66
C LEU A 346 4.39 9.40 -9.34
N ALA A 347 3.65 9.19 -8.26
CA ALA A 347 4.01 9.64 -6.92
C ALA A 347 5.36 9.08 -6.42
N LEU A 348 5.80 7.91 -6.91
CA LEU A 348 7.06 7.27 -6.54
C LEU A 348 8.26 7.66 -7.42
N LEU A 349 8.01 8.17 -8.64
CA LEU A 349 9.06 8.41 -9.64
C LEU A 349 9.86 9.70 -9.45
N GLY A 350 9.31 10.71 -8.77
CA GLY A 350 9.91 12.04 -8.72
C GLY A 350 9.88 12.76 -10.07
N ARG A 351 10.32 14.03 -10.10
CA ARG A 351 10.09 14.94 -11.26
C ARG A 351 11.31 15.36 -12.07
N GLU A 352 12.51 15.23 -11.53
CA GLU A 352 13.66 15.95 -12.11
C GLU A 352 14.44 15.15 -13.15
N ILE A 353 14.48 13.80 -13.07
CA ILE A 353 15.07 12.94 -14.11
C ILE A 353 14.22 11.67 -14.25
N GLN A 354 13.48 11.57 -15.35
CA GLN A 354 12.68 10.38 -15.67
C GLN A 354 13.34 9.59 -16.80
N THR A 355 13.85 8.40 -16.47
CA THR A 355 14.35 7.45 -17.47
C THR A 355 13.34 6.36 -17.77
N PRO A 356 13.37 5.78 -18.99
CA PRO A 356 12.56 4.60 -19.31
C PRO A 356 12.75 3.47 -18.30
N GLU A 357 13.98 3.28 -17.78
CA GLU A 357 14.30 2.28 -16.76
C GLU A 357 13.60 2.57 -15.42
N MET A 358 13.64 3.82 -14.94
CA MET A 358 12.91 4.22 -13.73
C MET A 358 11.40 4.03 -13.90
N ILE A 359 10.84 4.45 -15.05
CA ILE A 359 9.42 4.29 -15.37
C ILE A 359 9.03 2.82 -15.35
N THR A 360 9.84 1.94 -15.95
CA THR A 360 9.58 0.49 -15.96
C THR A 360 9.69 -0.12 -14.56
N GLN A 361 10.65 0.28 -13.73
CA GLN A 361 10.76 -0.18 -12.34
C GLN A 361 9.58 0.27 -11.47
N ALA A 362 9.14 1.53 -11.60
CA ALA A 362 7.96 2.02 -10.90
C ALA A 362 6.69 1.28 -11.35
N ALA A 363 6.53 1.06 -12.66
CA ALA A 363 5.42 0.27 -13.20
C ALA A 363 5.44 -1.18 -12.68
N LEU A 364 6.62 -1.83 -12.63
CA LEU A 364 6.78 -3.16 -12.05
C LEU A 364 6.47 -3.19 -10.56
N THR A 365 6.94 -2.20 -9.79
CA THR A 365 6.68 -2.08 -8.35
C THR A 365 5.18 -1.96 -8.07
N VAL A 366 4.48 -1.11 -8.83
CA VAL A 366 3.03 -1.00 -8.76
C VAL A 366 2.34 -2.29 -9.18
N ALA A 367 2.77 -2.92 -10.27
CA ALA A 367 2.19 -4.18 -10.73
C ALA A 367 2.34 -5.31 -9.69
N VAL A 368 3.53 -5.45 -9.10
CA VAL A 368 3.80 -6.41 -8.01
C VAL A 368 2.99 -6.08 -6.77
N SER A 369 2.90 -4.81 -6.39
CA SER A 369 2.09 -4.37 -5.24
C SER A 369 0.60 -4.70 -5.44
N LEU A 370 0.06 -4.43 -6.63
CA LEU A 370 -1.31 -4.80 -6.99
C LEU A 370 -1.50 -6.32 -7.00
N LEU A 371 -0.53 -7.09 -7.49
CA LEU A 371 -0.56 -8.55 -7.44
C LEU A 371 -0.58 -9.08 -6.00
N ILE A 372 0.26 -8.54 -5.11
CA ILE A 372 0.29 -8.88 -3.69
C ILE A 372 -1.05 -8.56 -3.04
N VAL A 373 -1.65 -7.41 -3.36
CA VAL A 373 -3.00 -7.04 -2.90
C VAL A 373 -4.03 -8.07 -3.37
N VAL A 374 -4.00 -8.49 -4.64
CA VAL A 374 -4.89 -9.53 -5.18
C VAL A 374 -4.70 -10.86 -4.44
N ILE A 375 -3.46 -11.30 -4.23
CA ILE A 375 -3.15 -12.52 -3.46
C ILE A 375 -3.66 -12.40 -2.03
N GLY A 376 -3.44 -11.25 -1.39
CA GLY A 376 -3.93 -10.93 -0.05
C GLY A 376 -5.45 -11.03 0.04
N ILE A 377 -6.18 -10.47 -0.94
CA ILE A 377 -7.64 -10.58 -1.04
C ILE A 377 -8.07 -12.04 -1.19
N VAL A 378 -7.45 -12.80 -2.09
CA VAL A 378 -7.75 -14.23 -2.28
C VAL A 378 -7.49 -15.01 -0.99
N ALA A 379 -6.38 -14.72 -0.29
CA ALA A 379 -6.07 -15.34 1.00
C ALA A 379 -7.11 -14.98 2.06
N ILE A 380 -7.50 -13.71 2.19
CA ILE A 380 -8.56 -13.24 3.08
C ILE A 380 -9.86 -14.02 2.77
N LEU A 381 -10.29 -14.06 1.50
CA LEU A 381 -11.50 -14.77 1.09
C LEU A 381 -11.42 -16.30 1.25
N ALA A 382 -10.24 -16.90 1.10
CA ALA A 382 -10.03 -18.34 1.27
C ALA A 382 -9.90 -18.77 2.75
N LEU A 383 -9.48 -17.85 3.62
CA LEU A 383 -9.24 -18.09 5.05
C LEU A 383 -10.43 -17.64 5.92
N LEU A 384 -11.15 -16.57 5.56
CA LEU A 384 -12.33 -16.05 6.29
C LEU A 384 -13.39 -17.13 6.54
N PRO A 385 -13.83 -17.92 5.53
CA PRO A 385 -14.87 -18.94 5.69
C PRO A 385 -14.49 -20.08 6.63
N ARG A 386 -13.20 -20.22 6.97
CA ARG A 386 -12.68 -21.29 7.84
C ARG A 386 -12.58 -20.88 9.31
N SER A 387 -12.74 -19.60 9.64
CA SER A 387 -12.68 -19.15 11.04
C SER A 387 -14.02 -19.40 11.75
N ARG A 388 -14.05 -20.39 12.65
CA ARG A 388 -15.25 -20.78 13.42
C ARG A 388 -15.87 -19.64 14.25
N ARG A 389 -15.12 -18.56 14.50
CA ARG A 389 -15.57 -17.41 15.30
C ARG A 389 -16.42 -16.40 14.51
N LEU A 390 -16.26 -16.31 13.18
CA LEU A 390 -17.04 -15.37 12.35
C LEU A 390 -18.34 -15.99 11.82
N ASN A 391 -18.39 -17.31 11.59
CA ASN A 391 -19.65 -18.00 11.25
C ASN A 391 -20.68 -17.99 12.40
N ALA A 392 -20.27 -17.68 13.63
CA ALA A 392 -21.16 -17.48 14.76
C ALA A 392 -21.85 -16.09 14.75
N LEU A 393 -21.38 -15.16 13.92
CA LEU A 393 -21.94 -13.80 13.78
C LEU A 393 -22.89 -13.68 12.57
N VAL A 394 -22.88 -14.65 11.65
CA VAL A 394 -23.82 -14.73 10.54
C VAL A 394 -25.08 -15.45 11.04
N LEU A 395 -26.11 -14.67 11.41
CA LEU A 395 -27.44 -15.19 11.69
C LEU A 395 -28.01 -15.82 10.42
N GLN A 396 -28.13 -17.15 10.41
CA GLN A 396 -28.93 -17.82 9.40
C GLN A 396 -30.38 -17.34 9.51
N PRO A 397 -31.06 -17.02 8.40
CA PRO A 397 -32.45 -16.66 8.43
C PRO A 397 -33.25 -17.78 9.10
N ALA A 398 -33.89 -17.46 10.23
CA ALA A 398 -34.88 -18.33 10.83
C ALA A 398 -36.14 -18.28 9.94
N GLY A 399 -36.15 -19.07 8.87
CA GLY A 399 -37.28 -19.13 7.95
C GLY A 399 -37.03 -20.15 6.85
N ASN A 400 -37.75 -21.27 6.93
CA ASN A 400 -37.83 -22.37 5.95
C ASN A 400 -36.76 -23.47 6.05
N ALA A 401 -36.75 -24.17 7.19
CA ALA A 401 -36.11 -25.48 7.34
C ALA A 401 -36.86 -26.63 6.61
N ALA A 402 -37.62 -26.36 5.55
CA ALA A 402 -38.43 -27.38 4.87
C ALA A 402 -38.52 -27.16 3.35
N ALA A 403 -37.39 -26.98 2.65
CA ALA A 403 -37.28 -27.24 1.20
C ALA A 403 -35.82 -27.11 0.71
N ALA A 404 -34.88 -27.86 1.30
CA ALA A 404 -33.55 -28.02 0.72
C ALA A 404 -33.33 -29.49 0.39
N ARG A 405 -33.63 -29.89 -0.85
CA ARG A 405 -33.05 -31.11 -1.40
C ARG A 405 -31.53 -30.93 -1.43
N PRO A 406 -30.72 -31.93 -1.05
CA PRO A 406 -29.28 -31.78 -1.10
C PRO A 406 -28.87 -31.58 -2.55
N ALA A 407 -28.33 -30.40 -2.85
CA ALA A 407 -27.60 -30.17 -4.08
C ALA A 407 -26.50 -31.24 -4.14
N SER A 408 -26.50 -32.01 -5.22
CA SER A 408 -25.47 -33.00 -5.54
C SER A 408 -24.09 -32.39 -5.29
N ARG A 409 -23.27 -33.10 -4.50
CA ARG A 409 -21.84 -32.84 -4.36
C ARG A 409 -21.21 -32.75 -5.75
N GLY A 410 -20.80 -31.55 -6.10
CA GLY A 410 -20.14 -31.18 -7.34
C GLY A 410 -19.68 -29.74 -7.23
N ALA A 411 -18.78 -29.48 -6.27
CA ALA A 411 -18.08 -28.21 -6.16
C ALA A 411 -17.06 -28.11 -7.31
N GLY A 412 -17.56 -27.86 -8.52
CA GLY A 412 -16.77 -27.51 -9.69
C GLY A 412 -16.84 -26.00 -9.89
N TRP A 413 -15.80 -25.31 -9.42
CA TRP A 413 -15.28 -24.00 -9.83
C TRP A 413 -16.10 -23.31 -10.94
N GLY A 414 -17.18 -22.62 -10.54
CA GLY A 414 -18.17 -22.04 -11.46
C GLY A 414 -17.63 -20.94 -12.38
N TRP A 415 -16.47 -20.37 -12.08
CA TRP A 415 -15.83 -19.34 -12.89
C TRP A 415 -15.08 -19.89 -14.11
N LEU A 416 -14.70 -21.18 -14.13
CA LEU A 416 -14.04 -21.80 -15.30
C LEU A 416 -14.98 -21.97 -16.51
N ARG A 417 -16.30 -21.81 -16.32
CA ARG A 417 -17.27 -21.83 -17.42
C ARG A 417 -17.19 -20.61 -18.34
N TRP A 418 -16.48 -19.57 -17.92
CA TRP A 418 -16.27 -18.36 -18.71
C TRP A 418 -15.27 -18.55 -19.87
N PHE A 419 -14.38 -19.56 -19.78
CA PHE A 419 -13.31 -19.81 -20.76
C PHE A 419 -13.66 -20.81 -21.89
N GLY A 420 -14.94 -21.16 -22.05
CA GLY A 420 -15.43 -21.83 -23.25
C GLY A 420 -15.56 -23.34 -23.13
N GLU A 421 -16.77 -23.83 -23.39
CA GLU A 421 -17.02 -25.20 -23.78
C GLU A 421 -17.91 -25.17 -25.04
N ALA A 422 -17.25 -25.16 -26.19
CA ALA A 422 -17.87 -25.49 -27.46
C ALA A 422 -18.07 -27.01 -27.51
N ALA A 423 -19.28 -27.48 -27.19
CA ALA A 423 -19.71 -28.83 -27.52
C ALA A 423 -21.23 -28.86 -27.71
N THR A 424 -21.65 -28.64 -28.95
CA THR A 424 -23.00 -28.91 -29.45
C THR A 424 -23.41 -30.35 -29.14
N ARG A 425 -24.51 -30.54 -28.41
CA ARG A 425 -25.25 -31.82 -28.42
C ARG A 425 -26.55 -31.63 -29.23
N PRO A 426 -26.90 -32.58 -30.13
CA PRO A 426 -28.07 -32.43 -30.96
C PRO A 426 -29.36 -32.62 -30.15
N ALA A 427 -30.42 -31.92 -30.57
CA ALA A 427 -31.75 -32.06 -30.04
C ALA A 427 -32.27 -33.50 -30.25
N SER A 428 -32.79 -34.11 -29.18
CA SER A 428 -33.54 -35.38 -29.25
C SER A 428 -35.04 -35.09 -29.44
N PRO A 429 -35.79 -35.88 -30.21
CA PRO A 429 -37.12 -35.53 -30.67
C PRO A 429 -38.19 -35.69 -29.58
N SER A 430 -39.20 -34.84 -29.68
CA SER A 430 -40.46 -34.86 -28.95
C SER A 430 -41.12 -36.25 -28.91
N GLN A 431 -41.44 -36.74 -27.71
CA GLN A 431 -42.44 -37.79 -27.50
C GLN A 431 -43.73 -37.20 -26.90
N PRO A 432 -44.91 -37.70 -27.31
CA PRO A 432 -46.20 -37.14 -26.93
C PRO A 432 -46.54 -37.43 -25.46
N ARG A 433 -47.05 -36.40 -24.76
CA ARG A 433 -47.63 -36.48 -23.42
C ARG A 433 -48.85 -37.41 -23.43
N LEU A 434 -48.76 -38.54 -22.73
CA LEU A 434 -49.92 -39.32 -22.29
C LEU A 434 -50.48 -38.66 -21.02
N GLU A 435 -51.62 -37.99 -21.15
CA GLU A 435 -52.44 -37.54 -20.03
C GLU A 435 -52.96 -38.75 -19.25
N ARG A 436 -52.42 -38.98 -18.05
CA ARG A 436 -53.12 -39.76 -17.02
C ARG A 436 -53.85 -38.81 -16.09
N ARG A 437 -55.18 -38.90 -16.08
CA ARG A 437 -56.03 -38.35 -15.02
C ARG A 437 -55.53 -38.87 -13.67
N ILE A 438 -55.19 -37.94 -12.79
CA ILE A 438 -54.99 -38.21 -11.37
C ILE A 438 -56.31 -37.85 -10.69
N GLU A 439 -57.00 -38.85 -10.13
CA GLU A 439 -58.09 -38.62 -9.18
C GLU A 439 -57.53 -38.07 -7.87
N PRO A 440 -58.25 -37.17 -7.16
CA PRO A 440 -57.78 -36.63 -5.90
C PRO A 440 -57.85 -37.69 -4.79
N ALA A 441 -56.72 -37.93 -4.12
CA ALA A 441 -56.64 -38.74 -2.91
C ALA A 441 -57.36 -38.03 -1.73
N PRO A 442 -57.97 -38.77 -0.78
CA PRO A 442 -58.71 -38.18 0.33
C PRO A 442 -57.80 -37.42 1.30
N THR A 443 -58.33 -36.33 1.86
CA THR A 443 -57.69 -35.49 2.88
C THR A 443 -57.43 -36.28 4.18
N PRO A 444 -56.22 -36.20 4.78
CA PRO A 444 -55.98 -36.73 6.12
C PRO A 444 -56.57 -35.80 7.19
N PRO A 445 -56.96 -36.32 8.37
CA PRO A 445 -57.58 -35.53 9.42
C PRO A 445 -56.58 -34.59 10.10
N VAL A 446 -57.09 -33.41 10.50
CA VAL A 446 -56.41 -32.40 11.29
C VAL A 446 -56.12 -32.93 12.69
N SER A 447 -54.85 -32.89 13.12
CA SER A 447 -54.45 -33.11 14.52
C SER A 447 -53.95 -31.81 15.15
N THR A 448 -54.57 -31.44 16.27
CA THR A 448 -54.24 -30.30 17.14
C THR A 448 -52.88 -30.50 17.84
N PRO A 449 -52.17 -29.41 18.22
CA PRO A 449 -50.80 -29.47 18.71
C PRO A 449 -50.76 -29.97 20.16
N GLY A 450 -50.19 -31.17 20.35
CA GLY A 450 -49.94 -31.78 21.65
C GLY A 450 -48.44 -31.81 21.98
N THR A 451 -48.12 -31.28 23.15
CA THR A 451 -46.90 -31.37 23.97
C THR A 451 -45.99 -32.57 23.68
N GLN A 452 -44.69 -32.31 23.44
CA GLN A 452 -43.66 -33.36 23.36
C GLN A 452 -43.46 -34.06 24.72
N PRO A 453 -43.41 -35.40 24.77
CA PRO A 453 -42.69 -36.11 25.82
C PRO A 453 -41.27 -36.46 25.36
N ALA A 454 -40.33 -36.37 26.30
CA ALA A 454 -38.93 -36.71 26.15
C ALA A 454 -38.72 -38.21 25.86
N GLY A 455 -37.61 -38.52 25.18
CA GLY A 455 -37.34 -39.79 24.50
C GLY A 455 -37.37 -41.05 25.36
N GLU A 456 -38.12 -42.04 24.88
CA GLU A 456 -37.89 -43.45 25.18
C GLU A 456 -36.76 -43.98 24.29
N THR A 457 -35.71 -44.49 24.92
CA THR A 457 -34.57 -45.13 24.27
C THR A 457 -35.03 -46.40 23.52
N MET A 458 -34.74 -46.48 22.22
CA MET A 458 -35.14 -47.60 21.35
C MET A 458 -34.10 -48.74 21.30
N VAL A 459 -33.12 -48.77 22.20
CA VAL A 459 -32.10 -49.82 22.28
C VAL A 459 -32.77 -51.18 22.51
N GLY A 460 -32.41 -52.18 21.70
CA GLY A 460 -33.02 -53.51 21.70
C GLY A 460 -34.29 -53.64 20.85
N ALA A 461 -34.84 -52.55 20.30
CA ALA A 461 -35.99 -52.62 19.41
C ALA A 461 -35.61 -53.29 18.08
N ARG A 462 -36.49 -54.15 17.58
CA ARG A 462 -36.35 -54.80 16.26
C ARG A 462 -37.14 -54.05 15.20
N GLY A 463 -36.60 -54.05 13.98
CA GLY A 463 -37.25 -53.45 12.82
C GLY A 463 -36.78 -54.07 11.51
N VAL A 464 -37.24 -53.50 10.41
CA VAL A 464 -36.92 -53.97 9.05
C VAL A 464 -36.33 -52.82 8.25
N THR A 465 -35.25 -53.07 7.52
CA THR A 465 -34.66 -52.06 6.63
C THR A 465 -35.59 -51.72 5.47
N VAL A 466 -35.81 -50.43 5.24
CA VAL A 466 -36.61 -49.91 4.11
C VAL A 466 -35.71 -49.67 2.89
N THR A 467 -34.46 -49.28 3.13
CA THR A 467 -33.43 -49.12 2.10
C THR A 467 -32.21 -49.95 2.45
N ASP A 468 -31.33 -50.16 1.47
CA ASP A 468 -30.00 -50.68 1.73
C ASP A 468 -29.23 -49.77 2.70
N LEU A 469 -28.48 -50.35 3.65
CA LEU A 469 -27.65 -49.63 4.61
C LEU A 469 -26.17 -49.70 4.18
N ARG A 470 -25.58 -48.56 3.78
CA ARG A 470 -24.15 -48.43 3.38
C ARG A 470 -23.49 -47.10 3.82
N PRO A 471 -23.04 -46.97 5.07
CA PRO A 471 -23.56 -47.67 6.24
C PRO A 471 -24.92 -47.07 6.68
N SER A 472 -25.33 -45.91 6.16
CA SER A 472 -26.60 -45.26 6.48
C SER A 472 -27.73 -45.66 5.54
N GLY A 473 -28.97 -45.62 6.05
CA GLY A 473 -30.20 -45.73 5.29
C GLY A 473 -31.42 -45.62 6.22
N ALA A 474 -32.59 -46.05 5.76
CA ALA A 474 -33.83 -45.98 6.53
C ALA A 474 -34.31 -47.38 6.95
N ALA A 475 -34.87 -47.47 8.15
CA ALA A 475 -35.55 -48.66 8.64
C ALA A 475 -36.87 -48.30 9.30
N GLU A 476 -37.79 -49.26 9.34
CA GLU A 476 -39.03 -49.16 10.08
C GLU A 476 -38.89 -49.88 11.41
N ILE A 477 -38.96 -49.12 12.51
CA ILE A 477 -38.83 -49.62 13.88
C ILE A 477 -40.03 -49.10 14.67
N ALA A 478 -40.76 -49.98 15.35
CA ALA A 478 -41.98 -49.65 16.09
C ALA A 478 -43.03 -48.87 15.26
N GLY A 479 -43.19 -49.23 13.97
CA GLY A 479 -44.15 -48.61 13.05
C GLY A 479 -43.77 -47.20 12.60
N ARG A 480 -42.52 -46.76 12.84
CA ARG A 480 -42.01 -45.46 12.40
C ARG A 480 -40.78 -45.64 11.51
N ARG A 481 -40.73 -44.90 10.41
CA ARG A 481 -39.56 -44.82 9.55
C ARG A 481 -38.52 -43.91 10.20
N VAL A 482 -37.33 -44.44 10.44
CA VAL A 482 -36.23 -43.75 11.12
C VAL A 482 -34.92 -43.96 10.36
N ASP A 483 -34.05 -42.96 10.39
CA ASP A 483 -32.71 -43.06 9.84
C ASP A 483 -31.81 -43.87 10.77
N VAL A 484 -31.13 -44.86 10.20
CA VAL A 484 -30.29 -45.81 10.92
C VAL A 484 -28.95 -45.98 10.22
N VAL A 485 -27.94 -46.37 10.99
CA VAL A 485 -26.60 -46.65 10.48
C VAL A 485 -26.16 -48.03 10.91
N SER A 486 -25.71 -48.86 9.98
CA SER A 486 -25.22 -50.18 10.29
C SER A 486 -23.92 -50.11 11.10
N ALA A 487 -23.73 -51.06 12.01
CA ALA A 487 -22.54 -51.22 12.86
C ALA A 487 -21.31 -51.76 12.09
N GLY A 488 -21.15 -51.39 10.82
CA GLY A 488 -20.02 -51.75 9.96
C GLY A 488 -20.36 -52.59 8.73
N ASP A 489 -21.42 -53.41 8.80
CA ASP A 489 -21.77 -54.32 7.72
C ASP A 489 -22.78 -53.73 6.72
N TYR A 490 -22.72 -54.21 5.47
CA TYR A 490 -23.79 -53.99 4.51
C TYR A 490 -25.06 -54.76 4.93
N ILE A 491 -26.20 -54.06 4.99
CA ILE A 491 -27.50 -54.67 5.29
C ILE A 491 -28.45 -54.35 4.13
N PRO A 492 -28.96 -55.35 3.38
CA PRO A 492 -29.89 -55.11 2.27
C PRO A 492 -31.26 -54.66 2.79
N ALA A 493 -32.05 -54.00 1.94
CA ALA A 493 -33.45 -53.69 2.20
C ALA A 493 -34.27 -54.98 2.50
N GLY A 494 -35.24 -54.88 3.42
CA GLY A 494 -36.07 -56.00 3.86
C GLY A 494 -35.43 -56.90 4.93
N ALA A 495 -34.23 -56.58 5.43
CA ALA A 495 -33.55 -57.36 6.47
C ALA A 495 -33.98 -56.96 7.88
N THR A 496 -34.13 -57.95 8.75
CA THR A 496 -34.40 -57.74 10.19
C THR A 496 -33.17 -57.22 10.91
N ILE A 497 -33.35 -56.13 11.65
CA ILE A 497 -32.30 -55.44 12.39
C ILE A 497 -32.70 -55.19 13.83
N GLU A 498 -31.72 -54.98 14.69
CA GLU A 498 -31.89 -54.58 16.09
C GLU A 498 -31.06 -53.34 16.39
N VAL A 499 -31.63 -52.40 17.15
CA VAL A 499 -30.95 -51.18 17.59
C VAL A 499 -29.95 -51.51 18.69
N VAL A 500 -28.67 -51.27 18.42
CA VAL A 500 -27.56 -51.46 19.36
C VAL A 500 -27.33 -50.21 20.20
N THR A 501 -27.45 -49.03 19.57
CA THR A 501 -27.24 -47.74 20.23
C THR A 501 -28.27 -46.74 19.72
N ASP A 502 -28.91 -46.00 20.63
CA ASP A 502 -29.83 -44.92 20.30
C ASP A 502 -29.29 -43.59 20.85
N GLU A 503 -28.59 -42.85 20.00
CA GLU A 503 -28.15 -41.48 20.29
C GLU A 503 -29.09 -40.49 19.59
N ARG A 504 -29.29 -39.30 20.18
CA ARG A 504 -30.26 -38.28 19.71
C ARG A 504 -30.20 -37.96 18.21
N TYR A 505 -29.07 -38.19 17.55
CA TYR A 505 -28.85 -37.87 16.14
C TYR A 505 -28.49 -39.09 15.27
N ARG A 506 -28.33 -40.28 15.85
CA ARG A 506 -27.89 -41.48 15.11
C ARG A 506 -28.26 -42.76 15.85
N ARG A 507 -28.96 -43.66 15.15
CA ARG A 507 -29.25 -45.02 15.65
C ARG A 507 -28.34 -46.02 14.98
N ILE A 508 -27.57 -46.76 15.77
CA ILE A 508 -26.69 -47.81 15.27
C ILE A 508 -27.43 -49.13 15.33
N VAL A 509 -27.48 -49.84 14.21
CA VAL A 509 -28.23 -51.09 14.05
C VAL A 509 -27.33 -52.23 13.58
N ARG A 510 -27.64 -53.44 13.99
CA ARG A 510 -26.99 -54.66 13.51
C ARG A 510 -28.01 -55.61 12.92
N ARG A 511 -27.58 -56.45 11.97
CA ARG A 511 -28.44 -57.49 11.39
C ARG A 511 -28.68 -58.60 12.42
N VAL A 512 -29.92 -59.06 12.51
CA VAL A 512 -30.29 -60.25 13.29
C VAL A 512 -30.50 -61.40 12.31
N ALA A 513 -29.82 -62.53 12.51
CA ALA A 513 -30.09 -63.74 11.75
C ALA A 513 -31.49 -64.27 12.12
N ALA A 514 -32.28 -64.68 11.12
CA ALA A 514 -33.54 -65.37 11.39
C ALA A 514 -33.22 -66.68 12.14
N SER A 515 -33.87 -66.87 13.29
CA SER A 515 -33.84 -68.13 14.06
C SER A 515 -34.80 -69.13 13.46
#